data_AF-A0A9X7GQM8-F1
#
_entry.id   AF-A0A9X7GQM8-F1
#
_cell.length_a   1.000
_cell.length_b   1.000
_cell.length_c   1.000
_cell.angle_alpha   90.00
_cell.angle_beta   90.00
_cell.angle_gamma   90.00
#
_symmetry.space_group_name_H-M   'P 1'
#
loop_
_entity.id
_entity.type
_entity.pdbx_description
1 polymer ?
#
loop_
_entity_poly.entity_id
_entity_poly.type
_entity_poly.pdbx_seq_one_letter_code
_entity_poly.pdbx_strand_id
1 'polypeptide(L)'
;MAKKSAKEKLQELEEQMKRLKEEERDLKRKAKAEEKKNRDKLCKDTGELAEKYFNIEHLSIEDREALFESISVRVNEKIENTFPNEQKTNEHLSLDENNQTINHSSPVAL
;
A
#
# COMPACT_ATOMS: atom_id res chain seq x y z
N MET A 1 2.62 22.57 -48.71
CA MET A 1 1.98 22.17 -47.43
C MET A 1 1.33 23.42 -46.84
N ALA A 2 -0.01 23.52 -46.85
CA ALA A 2 -0.70 24.68 -46.27
C ALA A 2 -0.48 24.72 -44.74
N LYS A 3 -0.13 25.88 -44.18
CA LYS A 3 -0.02 26.06 -42.72
C LYS A 3 -1.43 26.01 -42.12
N LYS A 4 -1.69 25.04 -41.23
CA LYS A 4 -2.93 24.99 -40.44
C LYS A 4 -3.19 26.32 -39.74
N SER A 5 -4.44 26.76 -39.73
CA SER A 5 -4.84 27.97 -39.03
C SER A 5 -4.70 27.80 -37.51
N ALA A 6 -4.58 28.92 -36.77
CA ALA A 6 -4.52 28.86 -35.30
C ALA A 6 -5.76 28.16 -34.69
N LYS A 7 -6.93 28.33 -35.33
CA LYS A 7 -8.19 27.69 -34.93
C LYS A 7 -8.14 26.17 -35.10
N GLU A 8 -7.63 25.69 -36.24
CA GLU A 8 -7.47 24.25 -36.51
C GLU A 8 -6.48 23.60 -35.54
N LYS A 9 -5.39 24.31 -35.18
CA LYS A 9 -4.43 23.83 -34.18
C LYS A 9 -5.03 23.76 -32.77
N LEU A 10 -5.85 24.73 -32.39
CA LEU A 10 -6.56 24.71 -31.11
C LEU A 10 -7.54 23.52 -31.04
N GLN A 11 -8.31 23.31 -32.09
CA GLN A 11 -9.25 22.17 -32.14
C GLN A 11 -8.51 20.82 -32.06
N GLU A 12 -7.38 20.68 -32.76
CA GLU A 12 -6.55 19.47 -32.69
C GLU A 12 -6.01 19.24 -31.28
N LEU A 13 -5.58 20.30 -30.57
CA LEU A 13 -5.14 20.20 -29.17
C LEU A 13 -6.28 19.82 -28.23
N GLU A 14 -7.48 20.37 -28.41
CA GLU A 14 -8.66 20.00 -27.61
C GLU A 14 -9.05 18.54 -27.80
N GLU A 15 -9.04 18.05 -29.04
CA GLU A 15 -9.30 16.65 -29.35
C GLU A 15 -8.22 15.73 -28.74
N GLN A 16 -6.95 16.11 -28.80
CA GLN A 16 -5.86 15.37 -28.15
C GLN A 16 -6.02 15.36 -26.63
N MET A 17 -6.35 16.49 -26.00
CA MET A 17 -6.61 16.56 -24.56
C MET A 17 -7.77 15.65 -24.15
N LYS A 18 -8.85 15.59 -24.95
CA LYS A 18 -9.97 14.69 -24.68
C LYS A 18 -9.55 13.22 -24.74
N ARG A 19 -8.80 12.84 -25.79
CA ARG A 19 -8.27 11.46 -25.94
C ARG A 19 -7.36 11.07 -24.78
N LEU A 20 -6.43 11.96 -24.41
CA LEU A 20 -5.51 11.71 -23.29
C LEU A 20 -6.25 11.54 -21.95
N LYS A 21 -7.30 12.33 -21.70
CA LYS A 21 -8.15 12.16 -20.50
C LYS A 21 -8.93 10.84 -20.51
N GLU A 22 -9.36 10.36 -21.67
CA GLU A 22 -9.99 9.05 -21.81
C GLU A 22 -8.98 7.92 -21.56
N GLU A 23 -7.81 8.00 -22.18
CA GLU A 23 -6.72 7.04 -22.01
C GLU A 23 -6.22 6.96 -20.57
N GLU A 24 -6.05 8.11 -19.90
CA GLU A 24 -5.65 8.15 -18.48
C GLU A 24 -6.68 7.43 -17.59
N ARG A 25 -7.98 7.64 -17.83
CA ARG A 25 -9.04 6.96 -17.06
C ARG A 25 -9.01 5.46 -17.29
N ASP A 26 -8.80 5.02 -18.52
CA ASP A 26 -8.77 3.60 -18.85
C ASP A 26 -7.50 2.92 -18.32
N LEU A 27 -6.35 3.61 -18.35
CA LEU A 27 -5.12 3.16 -17.70
C LEU A 27 -5.30 3.00 -16.19
N LYS A 28 -5.92 3.99 -15.52
CA LYS A 28 -6.23 3.89 -14.08
C LYS A 28 -7.15 2.71 -13.76
N ARG A 29 -8.16 2.47 -14.59
CA ARG A 29 -9.06 1.32 -14.42
C ARG A 29 -8.33 -0.01 -14.60
N LYS A 30 -7.48 -0.13 -15.63
CA LYS A 30 -6.67 -1.33 -15.88
C LYS A 30 -5.69 -1.59 -14.73
N ALA A 31 -5.01 -0.56 -14.24
CA ALA A 31 -4.10 -0.67 -13.10
C ALA A 31 -4.81 -1.19 -11.85
N LYS A 32 -5.98 -0.63 -11.51
CA LYS A 32 -6.80 -1.09 -10.38
C LYS A 32 -7.28 -2.54 -10.54
N ALA A 33 -7.65 -2.92 -11.76
CA ALA A 33 -8.09 -4.29 -12.04
C ALA A 33 -6.95 -5.30 -11.86
N GLU A 34 -5.74 -4.97 -12.32
CA GLU A 34 -4.56 -5.82 -12.16
C GLU A 34 -4.14 -5.91 -10.69
N GLU A 35 -4.16 -4.80 -9.95
CA GLU A 35 -3.91 -4.77 -8.50
C GLU A 35 -4.89 -5.68 -7.75
N LYS A 36 -6.19 -5.57 -8.04
CA LYS A 36 -7.21 -6.44 -7.44
C LYS A 36 -6.94 -7.91 -7.76
N LYS A 37 -6.63 -8.23 -9.02
CA LYS A 37 -6.32 -9.60 -9.45
C LYS A 37 -5.10 -10.17 -8.73
N ASN A 38 -4.05 -9.38 -8.56
CA ASN A 38 -2.85 -9.80 -7.83
C ASN A 38 -3.14 -10.05 -6.36
N ARG A 39 -3.92 -9.15 -5.72
CA ARG A 39 -4.34 -9.32 -4.32
C ARG A 39 -5.21 -10.56 -4.14
N ASP A 40 -6.19 -10.76 -5.01
CA ASP A 40 -7.10 -11.91 -4.95
C ASP A 40 -6.31 -13.23 -5.17
N LYS A 41 -5.31 -13.24 -6.07
CA LYS A 41 -4.39 -14.38 -6.25
C LYS A 41 -3.57 -14.64 -4.98
N LEU A 42 -3.00 -13.60 -4.36
CA LEU A 42 -2.22 -13.74 -3.13
C LEU A 42 -3.06 -14.30 -1.97
N CYS A 43 -4.30 -13.81 -1.80
CA CYS A 43 -5.22 -14.34 -0.80
C CYS A 43 -5.52 -15.82 -1.04
N LYS A 44 -5.75 -16.21 -2.30
CA LYS A 44 -5.98 -17.61 -2.66
C LYS A 44 -4.75 -18.48 -2.36
N ASP A 45 -3.58 -18.08 -2.85
CA ASP A 45 -2.32 -18.82 -2.65
C ASP A 45 -2.01 -18.97 -1.14
N THR A 46 -2.27 -17.93 -0.35
CA THR A 46 -2.11 -17.96 1.11
C THR A 46 -3.10 -18.90 1.78
N GLY A 47 -4.36 -18.90 1.35
CA GLY A 47 -5.38 -19.82 1.84
C GLY A 47 -5.03 -21.28 1.59
N GLU A 48 -4.57 -21.60 0.37
CA GLU A 48 -4.11 -22.95 0.01
C GLU A 48 -2.92 -23.41 0.87
N LEU A 49 -1.98 -22.51 1.18
CA LEU A 49 -0.87 -22.81 2.11
C LEU A 49 -1.38 -23.09 3.52
N ALA A 50 -2.33 -22.30 4.01
CA ALA A 50 -2.90 -22.50 5.35
C ALA A 50 -3.60 -23.86 5.46
N GLU A 51 -4.40 -24.24 4.45
CA GLU A 51 -5.06 -25.55 4.41
C GLU A 51 -4.04 -26.69 4.34
N LYS A 52 -3.01 -26.57 3.49
CA LYS A 52 -1.95 -27.58 3.35
C LYS A 52 -1.17 -27.83 4.64
N TYR A 53 -0.81 -26.78 5.38
CA TYR A 53 0.09 -26.92 6.54
C TYR A 53 -0.64 -27.11 7.86
N PHE A 54 -1.87 -26.60 8.00
CA PHE A 54 -2.64 -26.69 9.23
C PHE A 54 -3.82 -27.67 9.15
N ASN A 55 -4.13 -28.21 7.96
CA ASN A 55 -5.20 -29.18 7.73
C ASN A 55 -6.58 -28.70 8.23
N ILE A 56 -6.87 -27.41 8.00
CA ILE A 56 -8.03 -26.69 8.58
C ILE A 56 -9.26 -26.65 7.67
N GLU A 57 -9.26 -27.35 6.54
CA GLU A 57 -10.35 -27.36 5.54
C GLU A 57 -11.71 -27.77 6.13
N HIS A 58 -11.69 -28.62 7.15
CA HIS A 58 -12.87 -29.13 7.84
C HIS A 58 -13.44 -28.15 8.89
N LEU A 59 -12.70 -27.12 9.26
CA LEU A 59 -13.12 -26.13 10.25
C LEU A 59 -14.05 -25.09 9.62
N SER A 60 -15.03 -24.63 10.40
CA SER A 60 -15.85 -23.46 10.06
C SER A 60 -15.00 -22.19 10.02
N ILE A 61 -15.53 -21.10 9.47
CA ILE A 61 -14.79 -19.83 9.45
C ILE A 61 -14.55 -19.32 10.87
N GLU A 62 -15.55 -19.49 11.74
CA GLU A 62 -15.50 -19.10 13.14
C GLU A 62 -14.44 -19.90 13.91
N ASP A 63 -14.33 -21.21 13.66
CA ASP A 63 -13.32 -22.06 14.28
C ASP A 63 -11.91 -21.73 13.75
N ARG A 64 -11.78 -21.40 12.46
CA ARG A 64 -10.52 -20.94 11.88
C ARG A 64 -10.07 -19.62 12.50
N GLU A 65 -10.99 -18.68 12.71
CA GLU A 65 -10.71 -17.40 13.38
C GLU A 65 -10.21 -17.62 14.81
N ALA A 66 -10.93 -18.43 15.60
CA ALA A 66 -10.52 -18.76 16.97
C ALA A 66 -9.14 -19.45 17.01
N LEU A 67 -8.85 -20.36 16.07
CA LEU A 67 -7.55 -21.00 15.94
C LEU A 67 -6.46 -19.97 15.62
N PHE A 68 -6.66 -19.14 14.59
CA PHE A 68 -5.68 -18.13 14.18
C PHE A 68 -5.41 -17.11 15.28
N GLU A 69 -6.44 -16.66 15.98
CA GLU A 69 -6.30 -15.76 17.13
C GLU A 69 -5.43 -16.39 18.21
N SER A 70 -5.71 -17.65 18.58
CA SER A 70 -5.00 -18.37 19.65
C SER A 70 -3.51 -18.56 19.41
N ILE A 71 -3.06 -18.59 18.14
CA ILE A 71 -1.66 -18.80 17.76
C ILE A 71 -0.96 -17.52 17.26
N SER A 72 -1.72 -16.44 17.05
CA SER A 72 -1.26 -15.21 16.39
C SER A 72 -0.02 -14.61 17.05
N VAL A 73 -0.02 -14.50 18.38
CA VAL A 73 1.10 -13.93 19.16
C VAL A 73 2.40 -14.69 18.85
N ARG A 74 2.37 -16.01 19.01
CA ARG A 74 3.55 -16.86 18.79
C ARG A 74 4.02 -16.85 17.34
N VAL A 75 3.09 -16.82 16.38
CA VAL A 75 3.42 -16.74 14.95
C VAL A 75 4.07 -15.39 14.64
N ASN A 76 3.52 -14.29 15.14
CA ASN A 76 4.05 -12.95 14.93
C ASN A 76 5.46 -12.78 15.53
N GLU A 77 5.68 -13.26 16.76
CA GLU A 77 7.02 -13.29 17.37
C GLU A 77 8.01 -14.10 16.51
N LYS A 78 7.57 -15.25 15.98
CA LYS A 78 8.42 -16.06 15.11
C LYS A 78 8.74 -15.34 13.79
N ILE A 79 7.77 -14.61 13.24
CA ILE A 79 7.94 -13.82 12.03
C ILE A 79 8.98 -12.72 12.27
N GLU A 80 8.85 -11.92 13.32
CA GLU A 80 9.79 -10.82 13.61
C GLU A 80 11.23 -11.32 13.80
N ASN A 81 11.40 -12.48 14.43
CA ASN A 81 12.70 -13.09 14.66
C ASN A 81 13.30 -13.79 13.43
N THR A 82 12.47 -14.28 12.50
CA THR A 82 12.94 -15.11 11.37
C THR A 82 12.97 -14.35 10.04
N PHE A 83 12.06 -13.39 9.87
CA PHE A 83 11.88 -12.57 8.68
C PHE A 83 11.91 -11.10 9.10
N PRO A 84 13.09 -10.56 9.48
CA PRO A 84 13.22 -9.18 9.90
C PRO A 84 12.70 -8.26 8.81
N ASN A 85 11.70 -7.45 9.15
CA ASN A 85 11.09 -6.52 8.22
C ASN A 85 11.93 -5.24 8.17
N GLU A 86 12.68 -5.04 7.08
CA GLU A 86 13.52 -3.85 6.87
C GLU A 86 12.73 -2.52 6.90
N GLN A 87 11.40 -2.56 6.78
CA GLN A 87 10.56 -1.36 6.74
C GLN A 87 10.11 -0.85 8.12
N LYS A 88 10.09 -1.69 9.18
CA LYS A 88 9.68 -1.25 10.53
C LYS A 88 10.75 -0.39 11.23
N THR A 89 12.01 -0.47 10.81
CA THR A 89 13.15 0.19 11.47
C THR A 89 13.17 1.71 11.25
N ASN A 90 12.56 2.22 10.17
CA ASN A 90 12.57 3.65 9.86
C ASN A 90 11.45 4.46 10.54
N GLU A 91 10.34 3.84 10.95
CA GLU A 91 9.27 4.58 11.64
C GLU A 91 9.61 4.79 13.12
N HIS A 92 10.24 3.80 13.79
CA HIS A 92 10.58 3.91 15.21
C HIS A 92 11.74 4.90 15.50
N LEU A 93 12.65 5.14 14.55
CA LEU A 93 13.74 6.13 14.71
C LEU A 93 13.27 7.58 14.47
N SER A 94 12.10 7.79 13.88
CA SER A 94 11.58 9.13 13.55
C SER A 94 10.70 9.76 14.65
N LEU A 95 10.31 8.98 15.67
CA LEU A 95 9.47 9.45 16.78
C LEU A 95 10.28 10.03 17.94
N ASP A 96 11.58 9.72 18.04
CA ASP A 96 12.42 10.14 19.17
C ASP A 96 13.12 11.51 18.99
N GLU A 97 13.10 12.12 17.79
CA GLU A 97 13.78 13.40 17.54
C GLU A 97 12.89 14.66 17.73
N ASN A 98 11.58 14.51 17.94
CA ASN A 98 10.64 15.66 17.96
C ASN A 98 10.31 16.25 19.35
N ASN A 99 10.97 15.82 20.44
CA ASN A 99 10.76 16.38 21.79
C ASN A 99 12.00 17.08 22.36
N GLN A 100 12.60 17.99 21.59
CA GLN A 100 13.54 18.98 22.14
C GLN A 100 13.10 20.41 21.82
N THR A 101 11.92 20.77 22.34
CA THR A 101 11.45 22.16 22.43
C THR A 101 12.21 22.91 23.53
N ILE A 102 13.23 23.65 23.10
CA ILE A 102 13.54 25.06 23.44
C ILE A 102 13.09 25.51 24.83
N ASN A 103 14.02 25.52 25.80
CA ASN A 103 13.94 26.40 26.97
C ASN A 103 14.90 27.58 26.78
N HIS A 104 14.37 28.72 26.34
CA HIS A 104 15.06 29.99 26.39
C HIS A 104 15.13 30.48 27.84
N SER A 105 16.33 30.63 28.39
CA SER A 105 16.58 31.46 29.58
C SER A 105 17.84 32.28 29.33
N SER A 106 17.66 33.55 28.96
CA SER A 106 18.72 34.55 28.90
C SER A 106 18.80 35.29 30.24
N PRO A 107 19.96 35.38 30.91
CA PRO A 107 20.09 36.13 32.14
C PRO A 107 20.35 37.61 31.84
N VAL A 108 19.46 38.48 32.30
CA VAL A 108 19.67 39.94 32.33
C VAL A 108 20.69 40.26 33.43
N ALA A 109 21.75 40.97 33.06
CA ALA A 109 22.77 41.48 33.96
C ALA A 109 22.23 42.64 34.82
N LEU A 110 22.59 42.66 36.10
CA LEU A 110 22.54 43.81 37.01
C LEU A 110 23.96 44.24 37.35
#